data_AF-A0A537HB21-F1
#
_entry.id   AF-A0A537HB21-F1
#
_cell.length_a   1.000
_cell.length_b   1.000
_cell.length_c   1.000
_cell.angle_alpha   90.00
_cell.angle_beta   90.00
_cell.angle_gamma   90.00
#
_symmetry.space_group_name_H-M   'P 1'
#
loop_
_entity.id
_entity.type
_entity.pdbx_description
1 polymer ?
#
loop_
_entity_poly.entity_id
_entity_poly.type
_entity_poly.pdbx_seq_one_letter_code
_entity_poly.pdbx_strand_id
1 'polypeptide(L)'
;MDLATGGIVLFAILVAAGIIPLVMAARVKVRSLRILSLLLGLFAVVHGFYHLASGFQQDLLADAVFEPISLLLLIGLGAYYSKVGVV
;
A
#
# COMPACT_ATOMS: atom_id res chain seq x y z
N MET A 1 -7.52 10.99 -20.64
CA MET A 1 -7.87 11.29 -19.24
C MET A 1 -6.86 12.30 -18.73
N ASP A 2 -7.29 13.32 -18.02
CA ASP A 2 -6.38 14.26 -17.37
C ASP A 2 -5.68 13.62 -16.15
N LEU A 3 -4.63 14.29 -15.65
CA LEU A 3 -3.80 13.79 -14.55
C LEU A 3 -4.61 13.55 -13.26
N ALA A 4 -5.56 14.43 -12.95
CA ALA A 4 -6.36 14.35 -11.74
C ALA A 4 -7.32 13.15 -11.81
N THR A 5 -8.01 12.98 -12.93
CA THR A 5 -8.86 11.82 -13.18
C THR A 5 -8.05 10.52 -13.10
N GLY A 6 -6.86 10.49 -13.68
CA GLY A 6 -5.95 9.33 -13.57
C GLY A 6 -5.57 9.01 -12.13
N GLY A 7 -5.16 10.02 -11.36
CA GLY A 7 -4.79 9.86 -9.95
C GLY A 7 -5.94 9.36 -9.08
N ILE A 8 -7.16 9.88 -9.28
CA ILE A 8 -8.37 9.44 -8.56
C ILE A 8 -8.71 7.98 -8.88
N VAL A 9 -8.63 7.57 -10.15
CA VAL A 9 -8.92 6.20 -10.56
C VAL A 9 -7.90 5.23 -9.96
N LEU A 10 -6.61 5.54 -10.05
CA LEU A 10 -5.55 4.71 -9.46
C LEU A 10 -5.66 4.63 -7.94
N PHE A 11 -5.94 5.76 -7.28
CA PHE A 11 -6.25 5.79 -5.85
C PHE A 11 -7.40 4.84 -5.50
N ALA A 12 -8.53 4.95 -6.19
CA ALA A 12 -9.71 4.15 -5.92
C ALA A 12 -9.42 2.64 -6.08
N ILE A 13 -8.73 2.25 -7.15
CA ILE A 13 -8.37 0.86 -7.42
C ILE A 13 -7.43 0.32 -6.33
N LEU A 14 -6.39 1.07 -5.98
CA LEU A 14 -5.40 0.63 -4.99
C LEU A 14 -5.96 0.57 -3.58
N VAL A 15 -6.81 1.53 -3.18
CA VAL A 15 -7.50 1.48 -1.89
C VAL A 15 -8.47 0.31 -1.86
N ALA A 16 -9.27 0.09 -2.91
CA ALA A 16 -10.15 -1.06 -2.99
C ALA A 16 -9.37 -2.39 -2.89
N ALA A 17 -8.26 -2.50 -3.63
CA ALA A 17 -7.39 -3.66 -3.58
C ALA A 17 -6.75 -3.84 -2.19
N GLY A 18 -6.37 -2.76 -1.51
CA GLY A 18 -5.74 -2.76 -0.19
C GLY A 18 -6.69 -3.10 0.96
N ILE A 19 -7.99 -2.80 0.82
CA ILE A 19 -9.00 -3.17 1.82
C ILE A 19 -9.08 -4.69 1.98
N ILE A 20 -8.96 -5.46 0.91
CA ILE A 20 -9.04 -6.93 0.95
C ILE A 20 -8.00 -7.54 1.91
N PRO A 21 -6.69 -7.30 1.76
CA PRO A 21 -5.68 -7.80 2.69
C PRO A 21 -5.78 -7.15 4.08
N LEU A 22 -6.23 -5.89 4.22
CA LEU A 22 -6.50 -5.31 5.56
C LEU A 22 -7.61 -6.08 6.31
N VAL A 23 -8.69 -6.43 5.61
CA VAL A 23 -9.76 -7.27 6.17
C VAL A 23 -9.23 -8.68 6.48
N MET A 24 -8.44 -9.26 5.58
CA MET A 24 -7.82 -10.58 5.80
C MET A 24 -6.95 -10.57 7.06
N ALA A 25 -6.14 -9.53 7.27
CA ALA A 25 -5.35 -9.37 8.48
C ALA A 25 -6.19 -9.39 9.76
N ALA A 26 -7.34 -8.73 9.77
CA ALA A 26 -8.25 -8.73 10.93
C ALA A 26 -8.90 -10.11 11.18
N ARG A 27 -9.09 -10.92 10.13
CA ARG A 27 -9.80 -12.22 10.21
C ARG A 27 -8.87 -13.41 10.44
N VAL A 28 -7.63 -13.36 9.95
CA VAL A 28 -6.71 -14.50 9.97
C VAL A 28 -6.06 -14.67 11.35
N LYS A 29 -6.02 -15.91 11.84
CA LYS A 29 -5.40 -16.28 13.13
C LYS A 29 -3.89 -16.51 13.02
N VAL A 30 -3.42 -16.96 11.86
CA VAL A 30 -2.00 -17.21 11.60
C VAL A 30 -1.25 -15.88 11.60
N ARG A 31 -0.32 -15.72 12.55
CA ARG A 31 0.41 -14.47 12.77
C ARG A 31 1.17 -14.01 11.52
N SER A 32 1.81 -14.93 10.80
CA SER A 32 2.59 -14.59 9.62
C SER A 32 1.73 -14.02 8.49
N LEU A 33 0.62 -14.71 8.17
CA LEU A 33 -0.33 -14.22 7.18
C LEU A 33 -0.97 -12.90 7.62
N ARG A 34 -1.28 -12.74 8.90
CA ARG A 34 -1.80 -11.48 9.44
C ARG A 34 -0.85 -10.31 9.16
N ILE A 35 0.44 -10.47 9.47
CA ILE A 35 1.44 -9.41 9.29
C ILE A 35 1.66 -9.12 7.80
N LEU A 36 1.77 -10.16 6.97
CA LEU A 36 1.90 -9.98 5.51
C LEU A 36 0.71 -9.25 4.91
N SER A 37 -0.51 -9.62 5.29
CA SER A 37 -1.73 -8.95 4.82
C SER A 37 -1.85 -7.51 5.35
N LEU A 38 -1.41 -7.23 6.58
CA LEU A 38 -1.37 -5.84 7.08
C LEU A 38 -0.40 -4.99 6.26
N LEU A 39 0.83 -5.46 6.06
CA LEU A 39 1.85 -4.72 5.32
C LEU A 39 1.43 -4.49 3.87
N LEU A 40 0.90 -5.51 3.20
CA LEU A 40 0.42 -5.40 1.83
C LEU A 40 -0.77 -4.44 1.70
N GLY A 41 -1.73 -4.54 2.62
CA GLY A 41 -2.90 -3.67 2.61
C GLY A 41 -2.58 -2.22 2.91
N LEU A 42 -1.72 -1.98 3.91
CA LEU A 42 -1.26 -0.63 4.22
C LEU A 42 -0.42 -0.04 3.07
N PHE A 43 0.44 -0.84 2.44
CA PHE A 43 1.19 -0.45 1.24
C PHE A 43 0.23 0.03 0.15
N ALA A 44 -0.76 -0.81 -0.22
CA ALA A 44 -1.69 -0.48 -1.28
C ALA A 44 -2.50 0.80 -0.98
N VAL A 45 -2.95 1.00 0.27
CA VAL A 45 -3.67 2.23 0.66
C VAL A 45 -2.76 3.45 0.58
N VAL A 46 -1.57 3.41 1.18
CA VAL A 46 -0.61 4.54 1.16
C VAL A 46 -0.17 4.86 -0.26
N HIS A 47 0.10 3.85 -1.08
CA HIS A 47 0.48 4.02 -2.47
C HIS A 47 -0.68 4.51 -3.35
N GLY A 48 -1.92 4.18 -2.97
CA GLY A 48 -3.11 4.83 -3.53
C GLY A 48 -3.09 6.34 -3.27
N PHE A 49 -2.80 6.76 -2.03
CA PHE A 49 -2.69 8.18 -1.67
C PHE A 49 -1.55 8.90 -2.39
N TYR A 50 -0.45 8.21 -2.71
CA TYR A 50 0.60 8.73 -3.60
C TYR A 50 0.01 9.14 -4.96
N HIS A 51 -0.74 8.24 -5.61
CA HIS A 51 -1.37 8.55 -6.90
C HIS A 51 -2.43 9.66 -6.81
N LEU A 52 -3.15 9.74 -5.69
CA LEU A 52 -4.08 10.84 -5.45
C LEU A 52 -3.34 12.18 -5.37
N ALA A 53 -2.30 12.26 -4.53
CA ALA A 53 -1.48 13.46 -4.36
C ALA A 53 -0.80 13.88 -5.68
N SER A 54 -0.20 12.93 -6.40
CA SER A 54 0.42 13.16 -7.70
C SER A 54 -0.60 13.63 -8.75
N GLY A 55 -1.81 13.06 -8.77
CA GLY A 55 -2.89 13.50 -9.66
C GLY A 55 -3.30 14.95 -9.44
N PHE A 56 -3.22 15.44 -8.20
CA PHE A 56 -3.45 16.85 -7.83
C PHE A 56 -2.18 17.72 -7.84
N GLN A 57 -1.06 17.22 -8.39
CA GLN A 57 0.21 17.94 -8.49
C GLN A 57 0.78 18.37 -7.12
N GLN A 58 0.51 17.57 -6.09
CA GLN A 58 1.04 17.78 -4.74
C GLN A 58 2.37 17.01 -4.58
N ASP A 59 3.38 17.38 -5.37
CA ASP A 59 4.64 16.63 -5.50
C ASP A 59 5.37 16.45 -4.16
N LEU A 60 5.34 17.47 -3.28
CA LEU A 60 5.91 17.35 -1.93
C LEU A 60 5.24 16.24 -1.10
N LEU A 61 3.91 16.12 -1.17
CA LEU A 61 3.19 15.08 -0.45
C LEU A 61 3.38 13.71 -1.12
N ALA A 62 3.37 13.66 -2.45
CA ALA A 62 3.59 12.43 -3.20
C ALA A 62 5.02 11.89 -2.95
N ASP A 63 6.03 12.65 -3.32
CA ASP A 63 7.41 12.16 -3.46
C ASP A 63 8.15 12.19 -2.11
N ALA A 64 7.92 13.19 -1.26
CA ALA A 64 8.63 13.30 0.01
C ALA A 64 7.96 12.54 1.16
N VAL A 65 6.68 12.15 1.02
CA VAL A 65 5.92 11.49 2.10
C VAL A 65 5.37 10.14 1.66
N PHE A 66 4.45 10.10 0.69
CA PHE A 66 3.74 8.86 0.37
C PHE A 66 4.64 7.82 -0.33
N GLU A 67 5.53 8.24 -1.23
CA GLU A 67 6.48 7.36 -1.89
C GLU A 67 7.44 6.67 -0.90
N PRO A 68 8.19 7.37 -0.04
CA PRO A 68 9.12 6.72 0.89
C PRO A 68 8.39 5.84 1.91
N ILE A 69 7.20 6.23 2.40
CA ILE A 69 6.40 5.37 3.28
C ILE A 69 5.97 4.09 2.54
N SER A 70 5.53 4.21 1.28
CA SER A 70 5.19 3.04 0.45
C SER A 70 6.37 2.10 0.30
N LEU A 71 7.56 2.64 0.01
CA LEU A 71 8.80 1.86 -0.12
C LEU A 71 9.17 1.15 1.20
N LEU A 72 9.06 1.84 2.34
CA LEU A 72 9.32 1.22 3.65
C LEU A 72 8.37 0.06 3.94
N LEU A 73 7.09 0.20 3.60
CA LEU A 73 6.11 -0.88 3.75
C LEU A 73 6.42 -2.07 2.84
N LEU A 74 6.83 -1.81 1.60
CA LEU A 74 7.21 -2.85 0.64
C LEU A 74 8.50 -3.59 1.06
N ILE A 75 9.50 -2.85 1.52
CA ILE A 75 10.73 -3.42 2.09
C ILE A 75 10.39 -4.26 3.32
N GLY A 76 9.52 -3.76 4.22
CA GLY A 76 9.04 -4.50 5.37
C GLY A 76 8.31 -5.79 4.98
N LEU A 77 7.45 -5.73 3.96
CA LEU A 77 6.75 -6.89 3.41
C LEU A 77 7.74 -7.94 2.89
N GLY A 78 8.68 -7.53 2.05
CA GLY A 78 9.69 -8.43 1.48
C GLY A 78 10.59 -9.03 2.56
N ALA A 79 11.08 -8.23 3.50
CA ALA A 79 11.92 -8.70 4.60
C ALA A 79 11.19 -9.69 5.52
N TYR A 80 9.91 -9.44 5.80
CA TYR A 80 9.10 -10.35 6.62
C TYR A 80 8.79 -11.65 5.87
N TYR A 81 8.42 -11.55 4.60
CA TYR A 81 8.19 -12.73 3.73
C TYR A 81 9.43 -13.62 3.66
N SER A 82 10.62 -13.05 3.43
CA SER A 82 11.87 -13.81 3.37
C SER A 82 12.22 -14.53 4.67
N LYS A 83 11.86 -13.97 5.83
CA LYS A 83 12.04 -14.65 7.13
C LYS A 83 11.07 -15.82 7.33
N VAL A 84 9.88 -15.74 6.75
CA VAL A 84 8.84 -16.77 6.88
C VAL A 84 9.01 -17.87 5.83
N GLY A 85 9.51 -17.55 4.63
CA GLY A 85 9.70 -18.50 3.52
C GLY A 85 11.02 -19.28 3.55
N VAL A 86 11.95 -18.94 4.44
CA VAL A 86 13.24 -19.66 4.62
C VAL A 86 13.17 -20.68 5.78
N VAL A 87 11.97 -21.10 6.18
CA VAL A 87 11.75 -22.14 7.20
C VAL A 87 11.13 -23.38 6.57
#